data_AF-A0A4R8GAU6-F1
#
_entry.id   AF-A0A4R8GAU6-F1
#
_cell.length_a   1.000
_cell.length_b   1.000
_cell.length_c   1.000
_cell.angle_alpha   90.00
_cell.angle_beta   90.00
_cell.angle_gamma   90.00
#
_symmetry.space_group_name_H-M   'P 1'
#
loop_
_entity.id
_entity.type
_entity.pdbx_description
1 polymer ?
#
loop_
_entity_poly.entity_id
_entity_poly.type
_entity_poly.pdbx_seq_one_letter_code
_entity_poly.pdbx_strand_id
1 'polypeptide(L)'
;MKRAGSFISFFIIFLGFFYFYTSQNPHSQTGADQHMGHGYVEIPKDHEIPAVSISVAPDGPDTWLLRLELLHFSFAPEKVGETHPSYNEGHAHLYINGEKISRLYGQYYHIGKLKEGKNEITVSLNSNNHGALMSRGKPVMASITIDVDR
;
A
#
# COMPACT_ATOMS: atom_id res chain seq x y z
N MET A 1 -16.99 -37.83 -42.23
CA MET A 1 -16.66 -36.39 -42.05
C MET A 1 -17.74 -35.71 -41.22
N LYS A 2 -17.66 -35.74 -39.88
CA LYS A 2 -18.66 -35.13 -38.98
C LYS A 2 -18.03 -34.77 -37.63
N ARG A 3 -17.18 -33.72 -37.56
CA ARG A 3 -16.70 -33.15 -36.27
C ARG A 3 -16.42 -31.64 -36.30
N ALA A 4 -16.83 -30.91 -37.34
CA ALA A 4 -16.59 -29.46 -37.42
C ALA A 4 -17.64 -28.61 -36.67
N GLY A 5 -18.86 -29.11 -36.47
CA GLY A 5 -19.95 -28.35 -35.82
C GLY A 5 -19.82 -28.17 -34.31
N SER A 6 -19.08 -29.05 -33.63
CA SER A 6 -18.92 -29.01 -32.16
C SER A 6 -17.98 -27.89 -31.70
N PHE A 7 -16.95 -27.58 -32.50
CA PHE A 7 -15.98 -26.53 -32.17
C PHE A 7 -16.57 -25.13 -32.31
N ILE A 8 -17.46 -24.92 -33.28
CA ILE A 8 -18.13 -23.63 -33.50
C ILE A 8 -19.04 -23.29 -32.32
N SER A 9 -19.79 -24.27 -31.82
CA SER A 9 -20.65 -24.08 -30.64
C SER A 9 -19.84 -23.74 -29.39
N PHE A 10 -18.76 -24.47 -29.13
CA PHE A 10 -17.87 -24.16 -28.00
C PHE A 10 -17.20 -22.79 -28.13
N PHE A 11 -16.82 -22.40 -29.36
CA PHE A 11 -16.20 -21.10 -29.62
C PHE A 11 -17.17 -19.94 -29.41
N ILE A 12 -18.45 -20.10 -29.77
CA ILE A 12 -19.49 -19.08 -29.53
C ILE A 12 -19.80 -18.97 -28.03
N ILE A 13 -19.89 -20.10 -27.32
CA ILE A 13 -20.07 -20.10 -25.86
C ILE A 13 -18.84 -19.48 -25.18
N PHE A 14 -17.63 -19.82 -25.62
CA PHE A 14 -16.39 -19.23 -25.12
C PHE A 14 -16.32 -17.73 -25.40
N LEU A 15 -16.70 -17.24 -26.59
CA LEU A 15 -16.76 -15.80 -26.88
C LEU A 15 -17.80 -15.09 -26.02
N GLY A 16 -18.97 -15.70 -25.82
CA GLY A 16 -20.01 -15.15 -24.96
C GLY A 16 -19.57 -15.09 -23.50
N PHE A 17 -18.92 -16.15 -23.00
CA PHE A 17 -18.39 -16.21 -21.64
C PHE A 17 -17.17 -15.31 -21.46
N PHE A 18 -16.30 -15.21 -22.46
CA PHE A 18 -15.15 -14.30 -22.48
C PHE A 18 -15.61 -12.84 -22.52
N TYR A 19 -16.60 -12.50 -23.35
CA TYR A 19 -17.22 -11.17 -23.36
C TYR A 19 -17.94 -10.86 -22.04
N PHE A 20 -18.66 -11.83 -21.48
CA PHE A 20 -19.26 -11.68 -20.15
C PHE A 20 -18.18 -11.50 -19.07
N TYR A 21 -17.10 -12.26 -19.12
CA TYR A 21 -15.99 -12.19 -18.17
C TYR A 21 -15.20 -10.89 -18.30
N THR A 22 -14.99 -10.36 -19.50
CA THR A 22 -14.33 -9.06 -19.74
C THR A 22 -15.26 -7.87 -19.51
N SER A 23 -16.59 -8.05 -19.61
CA SER A 23 -17.56 -7.02 -19.19
C SER A 23 -17.84 -7.03 -17.68
N GLN A 24 -17.65 -8.18 -17.00
CA GLN A 24 -17.64 -8.30 -15.54
C GLN A 24 -16.30 -7.89 -14.91
N ASN A 25 -15.19 -8.05 -15.65
CA ASN A 25 -13.90 -7.46 -15.34
C ASN A 25 -13.62 -6.30 -16.29
N PRO A 26 -14.31 -5.16 -16.17
CA PRO A 26 -13.68 -3.95 -16.61
C PRO A 26 -12.44 -3.84 -15.71
N HIS A 27 -11.26 -4.18 -16.22
CA HIS A 27 -10.04 -3.48 -15.82
C HIS A 27 -10.16 -2.03 -16.31
N SER A 28 -11.21 -1.36 -15.84
CA SER A 28 -11.19 0.04 -15.55
C SER A 28 -10.06 0.20 -14.55
N GLN A 29 -8.88 0.51 -15.08
CA GLN A 29 -8.02 1.49 -14.44
C GLN A 29 -8.74 2.86 -14.46
N THR A 30 -9.94 2.90 -13.87
CA THR A 30 -10.52 4.08 -13.30
C THR A 30 -10.24 3.98 -11.81
N GLY A 31 -8.95 4.00 -11.47
CA GLY A 31 -8.51 4.68 -10.26
C GLY A 31 -8.70 6.19 -10.44
N ALA A 32 -9.89 6.60 -10.85
CA ALA A 32 -10.30 7.98 -10.78
C ALA A 32 -10.51 8.25 -9.30
N ASP A 33 -9.50 8.84 -8.67
CA ASP A 33 -9.67 9.79 -7.58
C ASP A 33 -10.65 9.39 -6.47
N GLN A 34 -10.54 8.15 -5.97
CA GLN A 34 -10.77 7.89 -4.55
C GLN A 34 -9.48 8.07 -3.74
N HIS A 35 -8.65 9.03 -4.16
CA HIS A 35 -7.88 9.82 -3.24
C HIS A 35 -8.85 10.73 -2.48
N MET A 36 -9.68 10.15 -1.60
CA MET A 36 -10.07 10.92 -0.43
C MET A 36 -8.72 11.31 0.19
N GLY A 37 -8.31 12.57 0.00
CA GLY A 37 -7.14 13.12 0.66
C GLY A 37 -7.43 12.99 2.14
N HIS A 38 -7.04 11.86 2.72
CA HIS A 38 -7.33 11.55 4.09
C HIS A 38 -6.59 12.59 4.90
N GLY A 39 -7.36 13.51 5.48
CA GLY A 39 -6.86 14.77 6.01
C GLY A 39 -5.76 14.58 7.06
N TYR A 40 -5.20 15.68 7.52
CA TYR A 40 -4.21 15.62 8.58
C TYR A 40 -4.87 15.37 9.94
N VAL A 41 -4.29 14.49 10.74
CA VAL A 41 -4.66 14.25 12.13
C VAL A 41 -3.53 14.78 12.99
N GLU A 42 -3.67 16.01 13.47
CA GLU A 42 -2.72 16.59 14.41
C GLU A 42 -2.88 15.93 15.77
N ILE A 43 -1.80 15.35 16.27
CA ILE A 43 -1.75 14.70 17.58
C ILE A 43 -1.78 15.80 18.66
N PRO A 44 -2.74 15.74 19.60
CA PRO A 44 -2.79 16.68 20.71
C PRO A 44 -1.50 16.69 21.56
N LYS A 45 -1.14 17.83 22.14
CA LYS A 45 0.14 18.01 22.88
C LYS A 45 0.25 17.18 24.16
N ASP A 46 -0.87 16.73 24.69
CA ASP A 46 -0.99 15.90 25.90
C ASP A 46 -0.93 14.40 25.60
N HIS A 47 -0.80 14.00 24.33
CA HIS A 47 -0.68 12.61 23.93
C HIS A 47 0.78 12.21 23.70
N GLU A 48 1.09 10.93 23.92
CA GLU A 48 2.34 10.34 23.45
C GLU A 48 2.40 10.44 21.92
N ILE A 49 3.54 10.92 21.41
CA ILE A 49 3.74 11.07 19.98
C ILE A 49 4.20 9.73 19.42
N PRO A 50 3.47 9.13 18.47
CA PRO A 50 3.94 7.97 17.72
C PRO A 50 5.21 8.26 16.95
N ALA A 51 6.05 7.25 16.80
CA ALA A 51 7.20 7.31 15.92
C ALA A 51 7.35 6.01 15.14
N VAL A 52 7.97 6.13 13.97
CA VAL A 52 8.38 4.99 13.16
C VAL A 52 9.86 5.15 12.81
N SER A 53 10.63 4.08 12.93
CA SER A 53 11.93 3.91 12.29
C SER A 53 11.83 2.80 11.26
N ILE A 54 12.69 2.83 10.25
CA ILE A 54 12.73 1.81 9.21
C ILE A 54 14.15 1.34 8.95
N SER A 55 14.28 0.06 8.63
CA SER A 55 15.49 -0.54 8.08
C SER A 55 15.13 -1.36 6.86
N VAL A 56 15.98 -1.34 5.83
CA VAL A 56 15.79 -2.11 4.61
C VAL A 56 17.05 -2.95 4.39
N ALA A 57 16.86 -4.24 4.12
CA ALA A 57 17.96 -5.20 3.94
C ALA A 57 17.66 -6.13 2.76
N PRO A 58 18.70 -6.72 2.12
CA PRO A 58 18.49 -7.73 1.09
C PRO A 58 17.69 -8.94 1.60
N ASP A 59 16.81 -9.49 0.76
CA ASP A 59 15.88 -10.59 1.06
C ASP A 59 15.83 -11.61 -0.07
N GLY A 60 17.01 -11.93 -0.63
CA GLY A 60 17.21 -12.76 -1.82
C GLY A 60 17.81 -11.99 -3.00
N PRO A 61 17.92 -12.63 -4.18
CA PRO A 61 18.50 -12.00 -5.37
C PRO A 61 17.68 -10.79 -5.84
N ASP A 62 18.30 -9.61 -5.81
CA ASP A 62 17.73 -8.30 -6.16
C ASP A 62 16.49 -7.88 -5.37
N THR A 63 16.18 -8.56 -4.26
CA THR A 63 14.98 -8.30 -3.46
C THR A 63 15.31 -7.69 -2.12
N TRP A 64 14.37 -6.91 -1.58
CA TRP A 64 14.57 -6.17 -0.33
C TRP A 64 13.42 -6.42 0.64
N LEU A 65 13.75 -6.53 1.92
CA LEU A 65 12.82 -6.61 3.04
C LEU A 65 12.87 -5.30 3.82
N LEU A 66 11.71 -4.69 3.97
CA LEU A 66 11.47 -3.56 4.85
C LEU A 66 11.08 -4.09 6.23
N ARG A 67 11.69 -3.52 7.27
CA ARG A 67 11.31 -3.69 8.67
C ARG A 67 11.01 -2.34 9.29
N LEU A 68 9.86 -2.22 9.94
CA LEU A 68 9.44 -1.07 10.73
C LEU A 68 9.77 -1.33 12.20
N GLU A 69 10.09 -0.29 12.95
CA GLU A 69 9.95 -0.30 14.41
C GLU A 69 9.07 0.87 14.81
N LEU A 70 8.17 0.60 15.75
CA LEU A 70 7.13 1.52 16.16
C LEU A 70 7.30 1.88 17.62
N LEU A 71 7.06 3.15 17.95
CA LEU A 71 6.98 3.64 19.32
C LEU A 71 5.63 4.35 19.49
N HIS A 72 4.92 4.05 20.58
CA HIS A 72 3.58 4.58 20.90
C HIS A 72 2.55 4.44 19.76
N PHE A 73 2.72 3.41 18.91
CA PHE A 73 1.81 3.11 17.81
C PHE A 73 1.47 1.63 17.77
N SER A 74 0.19 1.31 17.54
CA SER A 74 -0.28 -0.06 17.34
C SER A 74 -1.01 -0.18 16.00
N PHE A 75 -0.76 -1.27 15.26
CA PHE A 75 -1.60 -1.58 14.12
C PHE A 75 -3.00 -2.00 14.59
N ALA A 76 -4.04 -1.44 13.97
CA ALA A 76 -5.44 -1.75 14.27
C ALA A 76 -6.22 -2.01 12.98
N PRO A 77 -5.88 -3.07 12.21
CA PRO A 77 -6.50 -3.37 10.92
C PRO A 77 -8.04 -3.51 10.99
N GLU A 78 -8.55 -3.95 12.13
CA GLU A 78 -9.98 -4.14 12.40
C GLU A 78 -10.77 -2.84 12.56
N LYS A 79 -10.10 -1.70 12.77
CA LYS A 79 -10.71 -0.38 12.98
C LYS A 79 -10.57 0.56 11.77
N VAL A 80 -9.95 0.08 10.70
CA VAL A 80 -9.69 0.89 9.52
C VAL A 80 -10.99 1.31 8.86
N GLY A 81 -11.09 2.60 8.51
CA GLY A 81 -12.30 3.20 7.92
C GLY A 81 -13.26 3.80 8.95
N GLU A 82 -12.89 3.82 10.24
CA GLU A 82 -13.60 4.60 11.25
C GLU A 82 -13.65 6.08 10.89
N THR A 83 -14.68 6.78 11.37
CA THR A 83 -14.86 8.21 11.10
C THR A 83 -14.02 9.08 12.02
N HIS A 84 -13.84 8.67 13.27
CA HIS A 84 -13.10 9.41 14.28
C HIS A 84 -11.60 9.13 14.15
N PRO A 85 -10.75 10.15 14.39
CA PRO A 85 -9.31 9.95 14.38
C PRO A 85 -8.85 9.17 15.61
N SER A 86 -7.86 8.31 15.39
CA SER A 86 -7.04 7.70 16.43
C SER A 86 -5.65 8.35 16.41
N TYR A 87 -5.01 8.47 17.57
CA TYR A 87 -3.71 9.15 17.68
C TYR A 87 -2.52 8.20 17.86
N ASN A 88 -2.78 6.97 18.32
CA ASN A 88 -1.77 5.96 18.66
C ASN A 88 -2.05 4.60 18.00
N GLU A 89 -3.04 4.51 17.12
CA GLU A 89 -3.36 3.29 16.40
C GLU A 89 -3.77 3.57 14.95
N GLY A 90 -3.56 2.59 14.08
CA GLY A 90 -3.94 2.68 12.68
C GLY A 90 -3.15 1.78 11.75
N HIS A 91 -2.62 2.36 10.66
CA HIS A 91 -1.84 1.66 9.65
C HIS A 91 -0.69 2.52 9.13
N ALA A 92 0.26 1.87 8.46
CA ALA A 92 1.32 2.59 7.77
C ALA A 92 1.06 2.63 6.27
N HIS A 93 1.53 3.68 5.58
CA HIS A 93 1.62 3.71 4.13
C HIS A 93 3.08 3.63 3.70
N LEU A 94 3.36 2.75 2.75
CA LEU A 94 4.65 2.60 2.10
C LEU A 94 4.64 3.37 0.79
N TYR A 95 5.67 4.18 0.59
CA TYR A 95 5.97 4.85 -0.66
C TYR A 95 7.38 4.48 -1.13
N ILE A 96 7.54 4.33 -2.43
CA ILE A 96 8.85 4.15 -3.08
C ILE A 96 8.99 5.21 -4.16
N ASN A 97 10.02 6.04 -4.07
CA ASN A 97 10.26 7.16 -4.98
C ASN A 97 9.04 8.11 -5.09
N GLY A 98 8.36 8.35 -3.97
CA GLY A 98 7.15 9.17 -3.90
C GLY A 98 5.86 8.49 -4.36
N GLU A 99 5.92 7.30 -4.96
CA GLU A 99 4.75 6.53 -5.38
C GLU A 99 4.23 5.67 -4.23
N LYS A 100 2.92 5.73 -3.94
CA LYS A 100 2.30 4.89 -2.91
C LYS A 100 2.23 3.44 -3.38
N ILE A 101 2.91 2.55 -2.68
CA ILE A 101 2.99 1.12 -3.04
C ILE A 101 1.95 0.29 -2.29
N SER A 102 1.86 0.48 -0.97
CA SER A 102 1.03 -0.38 -0.14
C SER A 102 0.61 0.28 1.18
N ARG A 103 -0.40 -0.32 1.79
CA ARG A 103 -0.73 -0.12 3.20
C ARG A 103 -0.18 -1.30 4.00
N LEU A 104 0.43 -1.03 5.15
CA LEU A 104 1.03 -2.04 6.02
C LEU A 104 0.29 -2.12 7.35
N TYR A 105 0.11 -3.34 7.83
CA TYR A 105 -0.48 -3.68 9.14
C TYR A 105 0.47 -4.54 9.99
N GLY A 106 1.75 -4.55 9.61
CA GLY A 106 2.72 -5.44 10.20
C GLY A 106 4.11 -4.85 10.13
N GLN A 107 5.01 -5.48 10.89
CA GLN A 107 6.37 -5.00 11.05
C GLN A 107 7.23 -5.21 9.80
N TYR A 108 6.92 -6.22 8.99
CA TYR A 108 7.74 -6.62 7.86
C TYR A 108 6.98 -6.50 6.55
N TYR A 109 7.66 -6.11 5.49
CA TYR A 109 7.11 -6.05 4.13
C TYR A 109 8.18 -6.40 3.10
N HIS A 110 7.89 -7.40 2.27
CA HIS A 110 8.74 -7.76 1.14
C HIS A 110 8.54 -6.76 0.00
N ILE A 111 9.52 -5.88 -0.22
CA ILE A 111 9.48 -4.86 -1.28
C ILE A 111 9.60 -5.52 -2.67
N GLY A 112 10.37 -6.60 -2.77
CA GLY A 112 10.77 -7.15 -4.06
C GLY A 112 11.88 -6.32 -4.70
N LYS A 113 11.84 -6.20 -6.04
CA LYS A 113 12.90 -5.53 -6.81
C LYS A 113 12.80 -4.00 -6.73
N LEU A 114 13.94 -3.37 -6.51
CA LEU A 114 14.11 -1.92 -6.61
C LEU A 114 14.74 -1.56 -7.97
N LYS A 115 14.56 -0.31 -8.42
CA LYS A 115 15.19 0.17 -9.66
C LYS A 115 16.70 0.28 -9.46
N GLU A 116 17.49 0.18 -10.52
CA GLU A 116 18.91 0.53 -10.45
C GLU A 116 19.10 1.99 -9.98
N GLY A 117 20.15 2.22 -9.19
CA GLY A 117 20.45 3.50 -8.57
C GLY A 117 19.65 3.77 -7.30
N LYS A 118 19.41 5.06 -7.01
CA LYS A 118 18.82 5.50 -5.75
C LYS A 118 17.31 5.32 -5.73
N ASN A 119 16.84 4.60 -4.71
CA ASN A 119 15.43 4.40 -4.39
C ASN A 119 15.14 4.97 -3.00
N GLU A 120 14.25 5.95 -2.92
CA GLU A 120 13.76 6.45 -1.64
C GLU A 120 12.62 5.59 -1.13
N ILE A 121 12.76 5.02 0.05
CA ILE A 121 11.74 4.22 0.74
C ILE A 121 11.20 5.05 1.89
N THR A 122 9.91 5.34 1.85
CA THR A 122 9.27 6.21 2.84
C THR A 122 8.06 5.51 3.47
N VAL A 123 7.96 5.60 4.79
CA VAL A 123 6.84 5.05 5.56
C VAL A 123 6.20 6.16 6.39
N SER A 124 4.90 6.40 6.23
CA SER A 124 4.12 7.28 7.09
C SER A 124 3.17 6.50 7.99
N LEU A 125 2.88 7.02 9.19
CA LEU A 125 1.83 6.50 10.06
C LEU A 125 0.51 7.26 9.82
N ASN A 126 -0.57 6.50 9.79
CA ASN A 126 -1.91 6.99 9.47
C ASN A 126 -2.91 6.48 10.52
N SER A 127 -3.83 7.35 10.90
CA SER A 127 -4.98 7.06 11.77
C SER A 127 -5.95 6.06 11.13
N ASN A 128 -6.86 5.49 11.92
CA ASN A 128 -7.91 4.58 11.45
C ASN A 128 -8.87 5.22 10.45
N ASN A 129 -9.12 6.53 10.57
CA ASN A 129 -9.83 7.32 9.57
C ASN A 129 -8.98 7.67 8.33
N HIS A 130 -7.83 6.99 8.18
CA HIS A 130 -6.80 7.15 7.15
C HIS A 130 -5.99 8.44 7.17
N GLY A 131 -6.33 9.40 8.04
CA GLY A 131 -5.64 10.67 8.09
C GLY A 131 -4.17 10.51 8.46
N ALA A 132 -3.29 11.26 7.80
CA ALA A 132 -1.86 11.22 8.11
C ALA A 132 -1.63 11.79 9.52
N LEU A 133 -0.96 11.03 10.38
CA LEU A 133 -0.63 11.50 11.72
C LEU A 133 0.42 12.61 11.64
N MET A 134 0.15 13.71 12.30
CA MET A 134 1.01 14.89 12.35
C MET A 134 1.38 15.20 13.79
N SER A 135 2.63 15.58 14.01
CA SER A 135 3.11 16.11 15.27
C SER A 135 3.79 17.44 15.01
N ARG A 136 3.27 18.51 15.64
CA ARG A 136 3.78 19.88 15.50
C ARG A 136 3.83 20.30 14.02
N GLY A 137 2.78 19.96 13.27
CA GLY A 137 2.68 20.26 11.84
C GLY A 137 3.63 19.47 10.93
N LYS A 138 4.29 18.41 11.44
CA LYS A 138 5.12 17.50 10.63
C LYS A 138 4.52 16.11 10.60
N PRO A 139 4.51 15.42 9.45
CA PRO A 139 4.05 14.04 9.37
C PRO A 139 4.92 13.12 10.22
N VAL A 140 4.29 12.16 10.88
CA VAL A 140 4.96 11.05 11.55
C VAL A 140 5.36 10.04 10.48
N MET A 141 6.63 10.10 10.07
CA MET A 141 7.15 9.28 8.98
C MET A 141 8.66 9.04 9.11
N ALA A 142 9.17 8.07 8.37
CA ALA A 142 10.59 7.79 8.20
C ALA A 142 10.93 7.59 6.72
N SER A 143 12.14 7.95 6.32
CA SER A 143 12.64 7.76 4.94
C SER A 143 14.09 7.26 4.97
N ILE A 144 14.43 6.35 4.04
CA ILE A 144 15.80 5.88 3.79
C ILE A 144 16.02 5.76 2.28
N THR A 145 17.24 6.03 1.80
CA THR A 145 17.62 5.81 0.41
C THR A 145 18.45 4.54 0.29
N ILE A 146 18.07 3.67 -0.64
CA ILE A 146 18.81 2.46 -1.02
C ILE A 146 19.41 2.68 -2.41
N ASP A 147 20.72 2.50 -2.53
CA ASP A 147 21.41 2.53 -3.81
C ASP A 147 21.59 1.09 -4.31
N VAL A 148 21.03 0.79 -5.48
CA VAL A 148 21.11 -0.52 -6.11
C VAL A 148 22.14 -0.44 -7.23
N ASP A 149 23.22 -1.19 -7.07
CA ASP A 149 24.28 -1.27 -8.08
C ASP A 149 23.76 -1.85 -9.41
N ARG A 150 24.46 -1.51 -10.49
CA ARG A 150 24.25 -2.05 -11.84
C ARG A 150 24.80 -3.46 -12.02
#